data_AF-A0A0N8WGG5-F1
#
_entry.id   AF-A0A0N8WGG5-F1
#
_cell.length_a   1.000
_cell.length_b   1.000
_cell.length_c   1.000
_cell.angle_alpha   90.00
_cell.angle_beta   90.00
_cell.angle_gamma   90.00
#
_symmetry.space_group_name_H-M   'P 1'
#
loop_
_entity.id
_entity.type
_entity.pdbx_description
1 polymer ?
#
loop_
_entity_poly.entity_id
_entity_poly.type
_entity_poly.pdbx_seq_one_letter_code
_entity_poly.pdbx_strand_id
1 'polypeptide(L)'
;MSASAELKREILWVNHDGIEKTLSQYSAWAEQAKYALDQAQKLLPEPLSIEERELLLHQGWSALEGLIRTAYGFPKATVEFVLSSQGLDGSVAKAAFDLVPGRHSAVGFAIIDGDVQVSPETVKKVKDRNHHYVKNDMQSNALNMAKDLCKTLNAGFENGVINMDDRTRLVNAFSKYLELTSARKEDQVFVPAVKRIAQLRA
;
A
#
# COMPACT_ATOMS: atom_id res chain seq x y z
N MET A 1 -14.46 26.51 -31.43
CA MET A 1 -14.26 25.28 -30.64
C MET A 1 -13.07 25.51 -29.73
N SER A 2 -13.33 25.84 -28.46
CA SER A 2 -12.28 26.06 -27.46
C SER A 2 -11.69 24.72 -27.07
N ALA A 3 -10.36 24.58 -27.18
CA ALA A 3 -9.64 23.44 -26.64
C ALA A 3 -10.03 23.27 -25.16
N SER A 4 -10.52 22.08 -24.81
CA SER A 4 -10.67 21.69 -23.42
C SER A 4 -9.28 21.79 -22.79
N ALA A 5 -9.03 22.82 -22.00
CA ALA A 5 -7.83 22.90 -21.19
C ALA A 5 -7.79 21.61 -20.36
N GLU A 6 -6.81 20.74 -20.60
CA GLU A 6 -6.60 19.58 -19.76
C GLU A 6 -6.42 20.10 -18.34
N LEU A 7 -7.40 19.80 -17.48
CA LEU A 7 -7.35 20.08 -16.06
C LEU A 7 -6.04 19.47 -15.55
N LYS A 8 -5.06 20.32 -15.21
CA LYS A 8 -3.82 19.87 -14.59
C LYS A 8 -4.24 19.08 -13.36
N ARG A 9 -3.83 17.81 -13.29
CA ARG A 9 -4.07 16.93 -12.13
C ARG A 9 -3.29 17.47 -10.95
N GLU A 10 -3.87 18.45 -10.26
CA GLU A 10 -3.31 18.97 -9.03
C GLU A 10 -3.59 17.99 -7.90
N ILE A 11 -2.53 17.62 -7.16
CA ILE A 11 -2.66 16.78 -5.98
C ILE A 11 -3.40 17.58 -4.92
N LEU A 12 -4.52 17.04 -4.47
CA LEU A 12 -5.33 17.60 -3.40
C LEU A 12 -4.75 17.19 -2.04
N TRP A 13 -4.56 15.89 -1.82
CA TRP A 13 -3.92 15.36 -0.62
C TRP A 13 -3.37 13.94 -0.84
N VAL A 14 -2.42 13.56 0.02
CA VAL A 14 -1.84 12.22 0.06
C VAL A 14 -2.22 11.56 1.38
N ASN A 15 -2.82 10.38 1.30
CA ASN A 15 -3.18 9.60 2.48
C ASN A 15 -1.97 8.80 3.01
N HIS A 16 -1.07 9.48 3.73
CA HIS A 16 0.15 8.87 4.26
C HIS A 16 -0.15 7.67 5.17
N ASP A 17 -1.10 7.80 6.10
CA ASP A 17 -1.52 6.70 6.99
C ASP A 17 -2.05 5.50 6.20
N GLY A 18 -2.82 5.75 5.14
CA GLY A 18 -3.31 4.71 4.25
C GLY A 18 -2.18 4.00 3.50
N ILE A 19 -1.18 4.75 3.02
CA ILE A 19 0.02 4.19 2.39
C ILE A 19 0.77 3.33 3.40
N GLU A 20 1.10 3.87 4.57
CA GLU A 20 1.85 3.18 5.61
C GLU A 20 1.15 1.90 6.06
N LYS A 21 -0.13 1.99 6.42
CA LYS A 21 -0.93 0.83 6.84
C LYS A 21 -0.99 -0.24 5.77
N THR A 22 -1.20 0.15 4.51
CA THR A 22 -1.28 -0.81 3.40
C THR A 22 0.08 -1.45 3.14
N LEU A 23 1.16 -0.67 3.10
CA LEU A 23 2.51 -1.21 2.89
C LEU A 23 2.96 -2.11 4.04
N SER A 24 2.67 -1.74 5.29
CA SER A 24 2.93 -2.59 6.46
C SER A 24 2.22 -3.94 6.37
N GLN A 25 0.97 -3.95 5.89
CA GLN A 25 0.24 -5.19 5.63
C GLN A 25 0.91 -6.05 4.54
N TYR A 26 1.34 -5.43 3.43
CA TYR A 26 2.08 -6.14 2.37
C TYR A 26 3.44 -6.67 2.87
N SER A 27 4.15 -5.93 3.70
CA SER A 27 5.39 -6.39 4.32
C SER A 27 5.16 -7.61 5.22
N ALA A 28 4.10 -7.60 6.03
CA ALA A 28 3.74 -8.76 6.85
C ALA A 28 3.42 -10.00 5.98
N TRP A 29 2.80 -9.80 4.81
CA TRP A 29 2.54 -10.88 3.87
C TRP A 29 3.81 -11.37 3.15
N ALA A 30 4.75 -10.47 2.86
CA ALA A 30 6.06 -10.84 2.31
C ALA A 30 6.83 -11.75 3.27
N GLU A 31 6.79 -11.47 4.58
CA GLU A 31 7.38 -12.34 5.61
C GLU A 31 6.70 -13.72 5.67
N GLN A 32 5.38 -13.79 5.53
CA GLN A 32 4.66 -15.07 5.46
C GLN A 32 5.03 -15.86 4.20
N ALA A 33 5.16 -15.18 3.08
CA ALA A 33 5.59 -15.78 1.82
C ALA A 33 7.04 -16.30 1.89
N LYS A 34 7.94 -15.53 2.50
CA LYS A 34 9.30 -15.96 2.81
C LYS A 34 9.31 -17.21 3.68
N TYR A 35 8.55 -17.20 4.77
CA TYR A 35 8.40 -18.36 5.64
C TYR A 35 7.91 -19.60 4.87
N ALA A 36 6.95 -19.45 3.95
CA ALA A 36 6.49 -20.55 3.10
C ALA A 36 7.60 -21.10 2.19
N LEU A 37 8.40 -20.22 1.56
CA LEU A 37 9.56 -20.64 0.76
C LEU A 37 10.64 -21.34 1.62
N ASP A 38 10.88 -20.86 2.84
CA ASP A 38 11.83 -21.49 3.77
C ASP A 38 11.36 -22.90 4.19
N GLN A 39 10.06 -23.10 4.40
CA GLN A 39 9.53 -24.45 4.64
C GLN A 39 9.57 -25.32 3.39
N ALA A 40 9.34 -24.75 2.21
CA ALA A 40 9.46 -25.47 0.94
C ALA A 40 10.88 -25.98 0.72
N GLN A 41 11.88 -25.14 0.99
CA GLN A 41 13.30 -25.48 0.86
C GLN A 41 13.69 -26.73 1.68
N LYS A 42 13.09 -26.93 2.85
CA LYS A 42 13.37 -28.10 3.70
C LYS A 42 12.86 -29.42 3.10
N LEU A 43 11.95 -29.36 2.13
CA LEU A 43 11.38 -30.52 1.47
C LEU A 43 12.11 -30.87 0.16
N LEU A 44 13.14 -30.11 -0.21
CA LEU A 44 13.87 -30.28 -1.45
C LEU A 44 15.36 -30.51 -1.16
N PRO A 45 16.01 -31.42 -1.90
CA PRO A 45 17.43 -31.70 -1.71
C PRO A 45 18.34 -30.57 -2.23
N GLU A 46 17.89 -29.85 -3.27
CA GLU A 46 18.65 -28.74 -3.86
C GLU A 46 18.08 -27.38 -3.46
N PRO A 47 18.92 -26.32 -3.42
CA PRO A 47 18.46 -24.95 -3.22
C PRO A 47 17.50 -24.51 -4.31
N LEU A 48 16.38 -23.90 -3.92
CA LEU A 48 15.40 -23.32 -4.83
C LEU A 48 16.03 -22.19 -5.66
N SER A 49 15.93 -22.31 -6.98
CA SER A 49 16.30 -21.26 -7.91
C SER A 49 15.38 -20.03 -7.78
N ILE A 50 15.77 -18.89 -8.36
CA ILE A 50 14.91 -17.69 -8.37
C ILE A 50 13.61 -17.99 -9.09
N GLU A 51 13.67 -18.67 -10.23
CA GLU A 51 12.51 -19.05 -11.04
C GLU A 51 11.57 -20.00 -10.28
N GLU A 52 12.12 -20.94 -9.52
CA GLU A 52 11.34 -21.85 -8.68
C GLU A 52 10.69 -21.11 -7.51
N ARG A 53 11.41 -20.18 -6.87
CA ARG A 53 10.83 -19.32 -5.82
C ARG A 53 9.68 -18.48 -6.36
N GLU A 54 9.86 -17.84 -7.51
CA GLU A 54 8.79 -17.08 -8.17
C GLU A 54 7.60 -17.98 -8.51
N LEU A 55 7.84 -19.16 -9.08
CA LEU A 55 6.81 -20.15 -9.36
C LEU A 55 6.02 -20.53 -8.11
N LEU A 56 6.71 -20.78 -6.99
CA LEU A 56 6.10 -21.09 -5.71
C LEU A 56 5.31 -19.92 -5.12
N LEU A 57 5.76 -18.68 -5.29
CA LEU A 57 4.99 -17.51 -4.89
C LEU A 57 3.70 -17.36 -5.71
N HIS A 58 3.72 -17.72 -6.99
CA HIS A 58 2.54 -17.64 -7.86
C HIS A 58 1.58 -18.82 -7.71
N GLN A 59 2.09 -20.03 -7.55
CA GLN A 59 1.30 -21.27 -7.64
C GLN A 59 1.22 -22.04 -6.31
N GLY A 60 1.96 -21.61 -5.29
CA GLY A 60 1.91 -22.15 -3.93
C GLY A 60 2.24 -23.63 -3.86
N TRP A 61 1.53 -24.33 -2.97
CA TRP A 61 1.73 -25.75 -2.69
C TRP A 61 1.67 -26.65 -3.93
N SER A 62 0.78 -26.38 -4.89
CA SER A 62 0.64 -27.18 -6.11
C SER A 62 1.94 -27.23 -6.94
N ALA A 63 2.64 -26.09 -7.07
CA ALA A 63 3.95 -26.08 -7.74
C ALA A 63 5.00 -26.86 -6.93
N LEU A 64 4.97 -26.74 -5.60
CA LEU A 64 5.89 -27.50 -4.74
C LEU A 64 5.69 -29.01 -4.86
N GLU A 65 4.44 -29.49 -4.96
CA GLU A 65 4.17 -30.91 -5.21
C GLU A 65 4.82 -31.38 -6.52
N GLY A 66 4.82 -30.54 -7.57
CA GLY A 66 5.52 -30.81 -8.83
C GLY A 66 7.03 -30.89 -8.66
N LEU A 67 7.62 -29.93 -7.94
CA LEU A 67 9.06 -29.89 -7.66
C LEU A 67 9.51 -31.10 -6.83
N ILE A 68 8.80 -31.43 -5.74
CA ILE A 68 9.12 -32.58 -4.88
C ILE A 68 9.10 -33.88 -5.70
N ARG A 69 8.04 -34.12 -6.47
CA ARG A 69 7.93 -35.32 -7.29
C ARG A 69 9.06 -35.45 -8.30
N THR A 70 9.49 -34.33 -8.88
CA THR A 70 10.58 -34.30 -9.85
C THR A 70 11.93 -34.53 -9.16
N ALA A 71 12.20 -33.81 -8.07
CA ALA A 71 13.46 -33.88 -7.32
C ALA A 71 13.77 -35.28 -6.78
N TYR A 72 12.75 -36.03 -6.35
CA TYR A 72 12.92 -37.40 -5.85
C TYR A 72 12.69 -38.49 -6.90
N GLY A 73 12.43 -38.14 -8.16
CA GLY A 73 12.29 -39.13 -9.25
C GLY A 73 10.97 -39.90 -9.27
N PHE A 74 9.90 -39.35 -8.69
CA PHE A 74 8.56 -39.96 -8.62
C PHE A 74 7.48 -39.08 -9.32
N PRO A 75 7.59 -38.80 -10.63
CA PRO A 75 6.74 -37.82 -11.31
C PRO A 75 5.23 -38.13 -11.28
N LYS A 76 4.85 -39.40 -11.11
CA LYS A 76 3.45 -39.87 -11.10
C LYS A 76 2.92 -40.26 -9.72
N ALA A 77 3.77 -40.25 -8.68
CA ALA A 77 3.32 -40.59 -7.33
C ALA A 77 2.55 -39.43 -6.69
N THR A 78 1.83 -39.70 -5.61
CA THR A 78 1.28 -38.65 -4.73
C THR A 78 2.40 -38.01 -3.92
N VAL A 79 2.30 -36.71 -3.63
CA VAL A 79 3.34 -36.01 -2.86
C VAL A 79 3.49 -36.60 -1.47
N GLU A 80 2.40 -37.06 -0.85
CA GLU A 80 2.39 -37.67 0.48
C GLU A 80 3.20 -38.97 0.49
N PHE A 81 3.07 -39.79 -0.57
CA PHE A 81 3.88 -40.99 -0.70
C PHE A 81 5.36 -40.64 -0.83
N VAL A 82 5.70 -39.68 -1.70
CA VAL A 82 7.10 -39.27 -1.92
C VAL A 82 7.71 -38.75 -0.62
N LEU A 83 7.05 -37.82 0.07
CA LEU A 83 7.53 -37.27 1.34
C LEU A 83 7.70 -38.37 2.40
N SER A 84 6.69 -39.23 2.57
CA SER A 84 6.76 -40.33 3.55
C SER A 84 7.91 -41.31 3.26
N SER A 85 8.18 -41.62 1.98
CA SER A 85 9.29 -42.49 1.55
C SER A 85 10.67 -41.92 1.87
N GLN A 86 10.76 -40.59 2.00
CA GLN A 86 11.99 -39.86 2.36
C GLN A 86 12.04 -39.49 3.85
N GLY A 87 11.04 -39.88 4.65
CA GLY A 87 10.92 -39.52 6.06
C GLY A 87 10.63 -38.04 6.31
N LEU A 88 10.02 -37.35 5.34
CA LEU A 88 9.68 -35.93 5.40
C LEU A 88 8.19 -35.72 5.68
N ASP A 89 7.85 -34.59 6.30
CA ASP A 89 6.47 -34.14 6.50
C ASP A 89 6.25 -32.77 5.86
N GLY A 90 5.29 -32.72 4.92
CA GLY A 90 4.93 -31.51 4.20
C GLY A 90 3.87 -30.64 4.88
N SER A 91 3.28 -31.10 5.99
CA SER A 91 2.14 -30.44 6.65
C SER A 91 2.41 -28.97 6.98
N VAL A 92 3.59 -28.66 7.50
CA VAL A 92 4.00 -27.30 7.89
C VAL A 92 4.15 -26.40 6.67
N ALA A 93 4.77 -26.88 5.60
CA ALA A 93 4.93 -26.12 4.37
C ALA A 93 3.58 -25.84 3.70
N LYS A 94 2.70 -26.85 3.64
CA LYS A 94 1.33 -26.69 3.13
C LYS A 94 0.55 -25.65 3.92
N ALA A 95 0.59 -25.73 5.25
CA ALA A 95 -0.04 -24.74 6.12
C ALA A 95 0.55 -23.33 5.92
N ALA A 96 1.87 -23.21 5.72
CA ALA A 96 2.52 -21.93 5.46
C ALA A 96 2.02 -21.30 4.15
N PHE A 97 1.92 -22.07 3.06
CA PHE A 97 1.36 -21.57 1.80
C PHE A 97 -0.13 -21.21 1.91
N ASP A 98 -0.90 -21.95 2.73
CA ASP A 98 -2.32 -21.67 2.97
C ASP A 98 -2.57 -20.35 3.70
N LEU A 99 -1.59 -19.88 4.47
CA LEU A 99 -1.61 -18.62 5.21
C LEU A 99 -1.25 -17.40 4.35
N VAL A 100 -0.58 -17.58 3.20
CA VAL A 100 -0.24 -16.47 2.31
C VAL A 100 -1.52 -15.91 1.66
N PRO A 101 -1.92 -14.67 1.98
CA PRO A 101 -3.19 -14.13 1.50
C PRO A 101 -3.13 -13.82 0.00
N GLY A 102 -4.26 -14.05 -0.68
CA GLY A 102 -4.33 -13.95 -2.14
C GLY A 102 -3.84 -15.18 -2.90
N ARG A 103 -3.59 -16.30 -2.18
CA ARG A 103 -3.26 -17.69 -2.54
C ARG A 103 -2.54 -17.97 -3.88
N HIS A 104 -2.90 -17.39 -5.02
CA HIS A 104 -2.29 -17.65 -6.33
C HIS A 104 -2.22 -16.44 -7.29
N SER A 105 -2.26 -15.22 -6.76
CA SER A 105 -2.05 -13.99 -7.54
C SER A 105 -0.97 -13.12 -6.92
N ALA A 106 0.27 -13.62 -6.85
CA ALA A 106 1.46 -12.86 -6.40
C ALA A 106 1.83 -11.70 -7.34
N VAL A 107 0.85 -10.85 -7.65
CA VAL A 107 1.01 -9.53 -8.28
C VAL A 107 1.64 -8.54 -7.28
N GLY A 108 1.86 -8.97 -6.02
CA GLY A 108 2.29 -8.14 -4.90
C GLY A 108 3.77 -8.18 -4.52
N PHE A 109 4.47 -9.27 -4.86
CA PHE A 109 5.81 -9.57 -4.31
C PHE A 109 6.84 -9.78 -5.41
N ALA A 110 8.12 -9.63 -5.07
CA ALA A 110 9.24 -9.90 -5.94
C ALA A 110 10.39 -10.50 -5.12
N ILE A 111 11.24 -11.31 -5.76
CA ILE A 111 12.51 -11.74 -5.18
C ILE A 111 13.55 -10.65 -5.48
N ILE A 112 14.02 -9.95 -4.45
CA ILE A 112 15.02 -8.87 -4.57
C ILE A 112 16.16 -9.21 -3.62
N ASP A 113 17.38 -9.28 -4.14
CA ASP A 113 18.58 -9.68 -3.40
C ASP A 113 18.42 -11.03 -2.66
N GLY A 114 17.66 -11.95 -3.27
CA GLY A 114 17.39 -13.28 -2.73
C GLY A 114 16.31 -13.34 -1.65
N ASP A 115 15.67 -12.21 -1.31
CA ASP A 115 14.60 -12.15 -0.31
C ASP A 115 13.24 -11.78 -0.92
N VAL A 116 12.16 -12.19 -0.26
CA VAL A 116 10.79 -11.84 -0.67
C VAL A 116 10.46 -10.44 -0.20
N GLN A 117 10.24 -9.52 -1.14
CA GLN A 117 9.90 -8.13 -0.83
C GLN A 117 8.61 -7.71 -1.54
N VAL A 118 8.02 -6.61 -1.07
CA VAL A 118 6.90 -5.97 -1.77
C VAL A 118 7.41 -5.42 -3.09
N SER A 119 6.76 -5.77 -4.21
CA SER A 119 7.24 -5.36 -5.52
C SER A 119 7.20 -3.83 -5.70
N PRO A 120 8.17 -3.22 -6.41
CA PRO A 120 8.15 -1.79 -6.68
C PRO A 120 6.86 -1.31 -7.38
N GLU A 121 6.28 -2.16 -8.22
CA GLU A 121 5.01 -1.91 -8.87
C GLU A 121 3.86 -1.84 -7.85
N THR A 122 3.84 -2.72 -6.85
CA THR A 122 2.85 -2.69 -5.76
C THR A 122 3.01 -1.46 -4.90
N VAL A 123 4.24 -1.08 -4.57
CA VAL A 123 4.52 0.18 -3.85
C VAL A 123 3.97 1.37 -4.63
N LYS A 124 4.18 1.41 -5.95
CA LYS A 124 3.64 2.46 -6.82
C LYS A 124 2.11 2.45 -6.84
N LYS A 125 1.46 1.29 -7.03
CA LYS A 125 -0.01 1.15 -7.01
C LYS A 125 -0.62 1.61 -5.68
N VAL A 126 -0.01 1.24 -4.56
CA VAL A 126 -0.45 1.66 -3.22
C VAL A 126 -0.33 3.17 -3.06
N LYS A 127 0.79 3.76 -3.49
CA LYS A 127 0.96 5.21 -3.53
C LYS A 127 -0.13 5.84 -4.38
N ASP A 128 -0.24 5.48 -5.66
CA ASP A 128 -1.18 6.09 -6.60
C ASP A 128 -2.64 6.03 -6.11
N ARG A 129 -3.07 4.90 -5.52
CA ARG A 129 -4.42 4.74 -4.95
C ARG A 129 -4.71 5.69 -3.78
N ASN A 130 -3.67 6.09 -3.05
CA ASN A 130 -3.75 6.97 -1.90
C ASN A 130 -3.39 8.43 -2.24
N HIS A 131 -3.07 8.74 -3.50
CA HIS A 131 -3.00 10.11 -3.99
C HIS A 131 -4.38 10.55 -4.47
N HIS A 132 -4.90 11.61 -3.87
CA HIS A 132 -6.18 12.18 -4.25
C HIS A 132 -5.92 13.44 -5.07
N TYR A 133 -6.42 13.44 -6.30
CA TYR A 133 -6.29 14.56 -7.24
C TYR A 133 -7.62 15.31 -7.37
N VAL A 134 -7.55 16.59 -7.74
CA VAL A 134 -8.72 17.35 -8.18
C VAL A 134 -9.37 16.69 -9.40
N LYS A 135 -10.70 16.66 -9.43
CA LYS A 135 -11.48 15.99 -10.50
C LYS A 135 -12.24 16.97 -11.40
N ASN A 136 -12.40 18.23 -11.00
CA ASN A 136 -13.14 19.24 -11.75
C ASN A 136 -12.65 20.66 -11.39
N ASP A 137 -13.07 21.65 -12.20
CA ASP A 137 -12.67 23.05 -12.03
C ASP A 137 -13.12 23.63 -10.69
N MET A 138 -14.29 23.23 -10.18
CA MET A 138 -14.77 23.73 -8.89
C MET A 138 -13.88 23.26 -7.74
N GLN A 139 -13.39 22.01 -7.77
CA GLN A 139 -12.42 21.51 -6.79
C GLN A 139 -11.08 22.23 -6.90
N SER A 140 -10.62 22.48 -8.13
CA SER A 140 -9.38 23.25 -8.39
C SER A 140 -9.49 24.68 -7.83
N ASN A 141 -10.57 25.38 -8.16
CA ASN A 141 -10.83 26.74 -7.68
C ASN A 141 -10.97 26.79 -6.16
N ALA A 142 -11.72 25.86 -5.57
CA ALA A 142 -11.88 25.75 -4.13
C ALA A 142 -10.55 25.49 -3.40
N LEU A 143 -9.69 24.64 -3.97
CA LEU A 143 -8.35 24.38 -3.43
C LEU A 143 -7.47 25.63 -3.46
N ASN A 144 -7.44 26.35 -4.58
CA ASN A 144 -6.65 27.57 -4.71
C ASN A 144 -7.13 28.67 -3.75
N MET A 145 -8.44 28.89 -3.66
CA MET A 145 -9.02 29.81 -2.68
C MET A 145 -8.67 29.41 -1.24
N ALA A 146 -8.75 28.12 -0.91
CA ALA A 146 -8.39 27.64 0.42
C ALA A 146 -6.91 27.86 0.73
N LYS A 147 -6.00 27.63 -0.23
CA LYS A 147 -4.56 27.89 -0.06
C LYS A 147 -4.27 29.36 0.21
N ASP A 148 -4.85 30.26 -0.58
CA ASP A 148 -4.66 31.71 -0.41
C ASP A 148 -5.23 32.20 0.92
N LEU A 149 -6.39 31.68 1.32
CA LEU A 149 -7.00 31.99 2.61
C LEU A 149 -6.14 31.49 3.78
N CYS A 150 -5.66 30.24 3.74
CA CYS A 150 -4.76 29.70 4.76
C CYS A 150 -3.51 30.56 4.90
N LYS A 151 -2.87 30.92 3.78
CA LYS A 151 -1.67 31.77 3.77
C LYS A 151 -1.94 33.12 4.44
N THR A 152 -3.04 33.76 4.08
CA THR A 152 -3.42 35.07 4.63
C THR A 152 -3.71 34.99 6.13
N LEU A 153 -4.45 33.98 6.57
CA LEU A 153 -4.81 33.79 7.97
C LEU A 153 -3.61 33.38 8.84
N ASN A 154 -2.71 32.53 8.33
CA ASN A 154 -1.47 32.18 9.03
C ASN A 154 -0.58 33.40 9.18
N ALA A 155 -0.42 34.22 8.13
CA ALA A 155 0.33 35.47 8.22
C ALA A 155 -0.33 36.45 9.22
N GLY A 156 -1.66 36.58 9.23
CA GLY A 156 -2.38 37.40 10.21
C GLY A 156 -2.16 36.92 11.65
N PHE A 157 -2.07 35.60 11.86
CA PHE A 157 -1.77 35.02 13.16
C PHE A 157 -0.32 35.28 13.60
N GLU A 158 0.65 35.05 12.72
CA GLU A 158 2.08 35.29 12.99
C GLU A 158 2.36 36.76 13.32
N ASN A 159 1.63 37.69 12.69
CA ASN A 159 1.77 39.13 12.93
C ASN A 159 0.89 39.66 14.09
N GLY A 160 0.19 38.79 14.82
CA GLY A 160 -0.64 39.19 15.96
C GLY A 160 -1.91 39.97 15.61
N VAL A 161 -2.33 39.93 14.34
CA VAL A 161 -3.60 40.53 13.87
C VAL A 161 -4.79 39.63 14.26
N ILE A 162 -4.57 38.32 14.31
CA ILE A 162 -5.58 37.30 14.66
C ILE A 162 -5.17 36.64 15.96
N ASN A 163 -6.05 36.66 16.97
CA ASN A 163 -5.78 36.03 18.25
C ASN A 163 -6.05 34.51 18.20
N MET A 164 -5.47 33.76 19.15
CA MET A 164 -5.65 32.31 19.24
C MET A 164 -7.11 31.89 19.38
N ASP A 165 -7.91 32.66 20.10
CA ASP A 165 -9.31 32.34 20.35
C ASP A 165 -10.20 32.54 19.11
N ASP A 166 -9.72 33.32 18.13
CA ASP A 166 -10.41 33.52 16.87
C ASP A 166 -10.20 32.36 15.89
N ARG A 167 -9.19 31.51 16.09
CA ARG A 167 -8.89 30.38 15.19
C ARG A 167 -10.06 29.43 15.03
N THR A 168 -10.64 29.00 16.15
CA THR A 168 -11.80 28.08 16.12
C THR A 168 -13.01 28.73 15.47
N ARG A 169 -13.23 30.03 15.72
CA ARG A 169 -14.33 30.78 15.08
C ARG A 169 -14.15 30.85 13.57
N LEU A 170 -12.95 31.17 13.10
CA LEU A 170 -12.61 31.25 11.67
C LEU A 170 -12.73 29.88 10.98
N VAL A 171 -12.24 28.82 11.61
CA VAL A 171 -12.40 27.44 11.08
C VAL A 171 -13.88 27.08 10.98
N ASN A 172 -14.71 27.43 11.97
CA ASN A 172 -16.14 27.17 11.91
C ASN A 172 -16.83 27.97 10.79
N ALA A 173 -16.49 29.25 10.63
CA ALA A 173 -17.04 30.13 9.59
C ALA A 173 -16.67 29.64 8.17
N PHE A 174 -15.43 29.20 7.98
CA PHE A 174 -14.90 28.73 6.69
C PHE A 174 -14.73 27.21 6.65
N SER A 175 -15.58 26.48 7.37
CA SER A 175 -15.43 25.04 7.61
C SER A 175 -15.43 24.16 6.36
N LYS A 176 -15.81 24.68 5.19
CA LYS A 176 -15.70 23.98 3.90
C LYS A 176 -14.30 24.05 3.28
N TYR A 177 -13.49 25.03 3.68
CA TYR A 177 -12.22 25.37 3.05
C TYR A 177 -11.03 25.28 4.00
N LEU A 178 -11.25 25.44 5.31
CA LEU A 178 -10.21 25.49 6.33
C LEU A 178 -10.37 24.40 7.39
N GLU A 179 -9.24 23.89 7.85
CA GLU A 179 -9.10 23.12 9.09
C GLU A 179 -7.78 23.49 9.79
N LEU A 180 -7.55 22.94 10.99
CA LEU A 180 -6.30 23.12 11.73
C LEU A 180 -5.47 21.85 11.66
N THR A 181 -4.15 22.00 11.70
CA THR A 181 -3.23 20.86 11.82
C THR A 181 -3.46 20.09 13.13
N SER A 182 -3.12 18.80 13.11
CA SER A 182 -3.16 17.92 14.29
C SER A 182 -1.97 18.17 15.24
N ALA A 183 -1.74 19.42 15.62
CA ALA A 183 -0.66 19.85 16.52
C ALA A 183 -1.23 20.36 17.86
N ARG A 184 -0.33 20.68 18.82
CA ARG A 184 -0.72 21.37 20.06
C ARG A 184 -1.32 22.74 19.72
N LYS A 185 -2.18 23.28 20.59
CA LYS A 185 -2.97 24.51 20.30
C LYS A 185 -2.08 25.66 19.83
N GLU A 186 -0.90 25.80 20.42
CA GLU A 186 0.16 26.76 20.10
C GLU A 186 0.75 26.59 18.69
N ASP A 187 0.91 25.35 18.24
CA ASP A 187 1.57 25.00 16.98
C ASP A 187 0.57 24.78 15.83
N GLN A 188 -0.73 24.88 16.11
CA GLN A 188 -1.75 24.74 15.09
C GLN A 188 -1.63 25.83 14.03
N VAL A 189 -1.80 25.46 12.76
CA VAL A 189 -1.88 26.41 11.65
C VAL A 189 -3.09 26.08 10.80
N PHE A 190 -3.62 27.08 10.10
CA PHE A 190 -4.70 26.88 9.13
C PHE A 190 -4.15 26.12 7.93
N VAL A 191 -4.87 25.08 7.52
CA VAL A 191 -4.58 24.28 6.32
C VAL A 191 -5.86 24.06 5.51
N PRO A 192 -5.76 23.82 4.19
CA PRO A 192 -6.93 23.55 3.37
C PRO A 192 -7.68 22.32 3.87
N ALA A 193 -9.02 22.40 3.95
CA ALA A 193 -9.88 21.27 4.30
C ALA A 193 -10.04 20.29 3.12
N VAL A 194 -8.94 19.67 2.70
CA VAL A 194 -8.79 18.86 1.48
C VAL A 194 -9.87 17.77 1.35
N LYS A 195 -10.24 17.10 2.44
CA LYS A 195 -11.29 16.05 2.43
C LYS A 195 -12.67 16.60 2.10
N ARG A 196 -12.98 17.82 2.52
CA ARG A 196 -14.27 18.49 2.25
C ARG A 196 -14.29 19.06 0.84
N ILE A 197 -13.16 19.62 0.39
CA ILE A 197 -12.98 20.09 -0.99
C ILE A 197 -13.15 18.92 -1.98
N ALA A 198 -12.62 17.73 -1.67
CA ALA A 198 -12.81 16.51 -2.48
C ALA A 198 -14.28 16.10 -2.67
N GLN A 199 -15.18 16.50 -1.77
CA GLN A 199 -16.60 16.15 -1.83
C GLN A 199 -17.41 17.12 -2.68
N LEU A 200 -16.84 18.26 -3.09
CA LEU A 200 -17.51 19.24 -3.93
C LEU A 200 -17.81 18.63 -5.31
N ARG A 201 -19.09 18.68 -5.73
CA ARG A 201 -19.59 18.17 -7.01
C ARG A 201 -19.99 19.34 -7.90
N ALA A 202 -19.56 19.29 -9.16
CA ALA A 202 -19.89 20.30 -10.18
C ALA A 202 -21.40 20.42 -10.37
#